data_AF-A0A2N5WWH5-F1
#
_entry.id   AF-A0A2N5WWH5-F1
#
_cell.length_a   1.000
_cell.length_b   1.000
_cell.length_c   1.000
_cell.angle_alpha   90.00
_cell.angle_beta   90.00
_cell.angle_gamma   90.00
#
_symmetry.space_group_name_H-M   'P 1'
#
loop_
_entity.id
_entity.type
_entity.pdbx_description
1 polymer ?
#
loop_
_entity_poly.entity_id
_entity_poly.type
_entity_poly.pdbx_seq_one_letter_code
_entity_poly.pdbx_strand_id
1 'polypeptide(L)'
;MSTTKTDAAEVMSSAPADDTGTGEGPGGPQLGPVGWLRWLWRQLTSMRVALVLLFLLSLAAVPGSLVPQEGSDPVKVQDFVDRHETLGPLYEKIGMFHVYSSTWFSAVYILLFVSLIGCIVPRTWQFVGVLRARPPAAPRRLERMPAHARWSTDAPADEVL
;
A
#
# COMPACT_ATOMS: atom_id res chain seq x y z
N MET A 1 6.48 28.26 -61.22
CA MET A 1 5.45 29.00 -60.47
C MET A 1 4.46 27.96 -59.95
N SER A 2 4.86 27.00 -59.12
CA SER A 2 5.45 27.05 -57.77
C SER A 2 4.46 27.61 -56.74
N THR A 3 4.08 26.71 -55.82
CA THR A 3 3.55 26.95 -54.46
C THR A 3 2.02 27.04 -54.32
N THR A 4 1.38 25.88 -54.10
CA THR A 4 0.13 25.77 -53.29
C THR A 4 -0.09 24.31 -52.88
N LYS A 5 0.80 23.77 -52.03
CA LYS A 5 0.56 22.49 -51.33
C LYS A 5 1.32 22.46 -50.00
N THR A 6 1.05 23.42 -49.11
CA THR A 6 1.61 23.36 -47.74
C THR A 6 0.66 23.84 -46.63
N ASP A 7 -0.39 24.63 -46.90
CA ASP A 7 -1.16 25.26 -45.80
C ASP A 7 -2.24 24.43 -45.09
N ALA A 8 -2.48 23.17 -45.47
CA ALA A 8 -3.57 22.37 -44.87
C ALA A 8 -3.13 21.42 -43.74
N ALA A 9 -1.83 21.24 -43.52
CA ALA A 9 -1.31 20.28 -42.53
C ALA A 9 -1.01 20.89 -41.16
N GLU A 10 -1.05 22.22 -41.02
CA GLU A 10 -0.57 22.91 -39.81
C GLU A 10 -1.65 23.09 -38.72
N VAL A 11 -2.94 22.94 -39.05
CA VAL A 11 -4.05 23.31 -38.15
C VAL A 11 -4.59 22.13 -37.30
N MET A 12 -3.95 20.96 -37.34
CA MET A 12 -4.41 19.77 -36.58
C MET A 12 -3.35 19.10 -35.69
N SER A 13 -2.33 19.84 -35.24
CA SER A 13 -1.46 19.36 -34.16
C SER A 13 -1.93 19.92 -32.82
N SER A 14 -2.88 19.23 -32.17
CA SER A 14 -3.26 19.47 -30.77
C SER A 14 -2.35 18.69 -29.80
N ALA A 15 -1.04 18.67 -30.06
CA ALA A 15 -0.08 18.21 -29.07
C ALA A 15 0.03 19.31 -27.99
N PRO A 16 -0.03 18.99 -26.69
CA PRO A 16 0.21 19.98 -25.66
C PRO A 16 1.62 20.52 -25.87
N ALA A 17 1.77 21.84 -25.96
CA ALA A 17 3.07 22.47 -25.84
C ALA A 17 3.56 22.17 -24.41
N ASP A 18 4.58 21.32 -24.30
CA ASP A 18 5.29 21.12 -23.06
C ASP A 18 5.94 22.47 -22.69
N ASP A 19 5.34 23.16 -21.71
CA ASP A 19 5.96 24.28 -21.02
C ASP A 19 7.10 23.72 -20.18
N THR A 20 8.21 23.40 -20.84
CA THR A 20 9.49 23.06 -20.21
C THR A 20 10.10 24.35 -19.67
N GLY A 21 9.54 24.81 -18.55
CA GLY A 21 10.18 25.77 -17.68
C GLY A 21 11.47 25.20 -17.12
N THR A 22 12.60 25.57 -17.73
CA THR A 22 13.95 25.71 -17.14
C THR A 22 14.48 24.55 -16.28
N GLY A 23 15.37 23.73 -16.86
CA GLY A 23 16.36 22.98 -16.09
C GLY A 23 16.85 21.63 -16.65
N GLU A 24 17.09 21.49 -17.95
CA GLU A 24 17.76 20.30 -18.51
C GLU A 24 19.27 20.32 -18.23
N GLY A 25 19.67 19.73 -17.11
CA GLY A 25 20.96 19.03 -16.98
C GLY A 25 20.73 17.52 -17.15
N PRO A 26 21.78 16.71 -17.44
CA PRO A 26 21.68 15.27 -17.67
C PRO A 26 21.47 14.45 -16.37
N GLY A 27 20.52 14.88 -15.55
CA GLY A 27 20.11 14.20 -14.32
C GLY A 27 18.59 14.21 -14.25
N GLY A 28 17.97 13.03 -14.18
CA GLY A 28 16.53 12.90 -13.96
C GLY A 28 16.05 13.66 -12.71
N PRO A 29 14.73 13.72 -12.45
CA PRO A 29 14.17 14.54 -11.37
C PRO A 29 14.94 14.33 -10.07
N GLN A 30 15.72 15.33 -9.66
CA GLN A 30 16.47 15.27 -8.42
C GLN A 30 15.45 15.38 -7.29
N LEU A 31 15.02 14.23 -6.78
CA LEU A 31 14.14 14.16 -5.64
C LEU A 31 14.86 14.83 -4.47
N GLY A 32 14.43 16.05 -4.13
CA GLY A 32 14.83 16.67 -2.87
C GLY A 32 14.44 15.78 -1.68
N PRO A 33 14.91 16.08 -0.45
CA PRO A 33 14.65 15.27 0.74
C PRO A 33 13.15 14.99 0.97
N VAL A 34 12.29 15.97 0.67
CA VAL A 34 10.82 15.83 0.72
C VAL A 34 10.30 14.85 -0.35
N GLY A 35 10.88 14.88 -1.55
CA GLY A 35 10.56 13.96 -2.64
C GLY A 35 10.92 12.52 -2.27
N TRP A 36 12.08 12.31 -1.66
CA TRP A 36 12.52 11.01 -1.13
C TRP A 36 11.60 10.50 -0.02
N LEU A 37 11.25 11.35 0.94
CA LEU A 37 10.35 10.97 2.04
C LEU A 37 8.96 10.59 1.52
N ARG A 38 8.41 11.37 0.58
CA ARG A 38 7.10 11.08 -0.04
C ARG A 38 7.15 9.80 -0.89
N TRP A 39 8.26 9.56 -1.59
CA TRP A 39 8.46 8.33 -2.35
C TRP A 39 8.55 7.13 -1.40
N LEU A 40 9.36 7.22 -0.36
CA LEU A 40 9.50 6.19 0.67
C LEU A 40 8.15 5.89 1.32
N TRP A 41 7.38 6.92 1.68
CA TRP A 41 6.03 6.80 2.22
C TRP A 41 5.08 6.06 1.25
N ARG A 42 5.15 6.36 -0.05
CA ARG A 42 4.39 5.63 -1.08
C ARG A 42 4.81 4.16 -1.18
N GLN A 43 6.09 3.85 -0.99
CA GLN A 43 6.55 2.45 -0.97
C GLN A 43 6.03 1.72 0.27
N LEU A 44 6.14 2.32 1.46
CA LEU A 44 5.69 1.71 2.72
C LEU A 44 4.17 1.46 2.77
N THR A 45 3.37 2.28 2.09
CA THR A 45 1.90 2.17 2.06
C THR A 45 1.36 1.20 0.98
N SER A 46 2.24 0.57 0.19
CA SER A 46 1.84 -0.42 -0.82
C SER A 46 1.43 -1.75 -0.18
N MET A 47 0.28 -2.31 -0.60
CA MET A 47 -0.20 -3.63 -0.14
C MET A 47 0.83 -4.74 -0.37
N ARG A 48 1.64 -4.64 -1.44
CA ARG A 48 2.71 -5.60 -1.73
C ARG A 48 3.78 -5.60 -0.63
N VAL A 49 4.18 -4.41 -0.15
CA VAL A 49 5.18 -4.30 0.91
C VAL A 49 4.66 -4.88 2.22
N ALA A 50 3.38 -4.66 2.54
CA ALA A 50 2.75 -5.27 3.72
C ALA A 50 2.81 -6.81 3.68
N LEU A 51 2.50 -7.43 2.54
CA LEU A 51 2.57 -8.89 2.39
C LEU A 51 4.01 -9.43 2.52
N VAL A 52 4.99 -8.72 1.95
CA VAL A 52 6.41 -9.09 2.08
C VAL A 52 6.88 -8.97 3.53
N LEU A 53 6.50 -7.89 4.24
CA LEU A 53 6.84 -7.71 5.65
C LEU A 53 6.20 -8.78 6.53
N LEU A 54 4.95 -9.15 6.26
CA LEU A 54 4.27 -10.27 6.95
C LEU A 54 5.00 -11.60 6.73
N PHE A 55 5.41 -11.88 5.48
CA PHE A 55 6.18 -13.07 5.17
C PHE A 55 7.56 -13.07 5.86
N LEU A 56 8.24 -11.93 5.85
CA LEU A 56 9.54 -11.76 6.49
C LEU A 56 9.43 -11.91 8.01
N LEU A 57 8.39 -11.36 8.63
CA LEU A 57 8.08 -11.55 10.05
C LEU A 57 7.82 -13.03 10.37
N SER A 58 7.10 -13.74 9.50
CA SER A 58 6.86 -15.17 9.65
C SER A 58 8.17 -15.97 9.62
N LEU A 59 9.09 -15.68 8.69
CA LEU A 59 10.41 -16.30 8.66
C LEU A 59 11.24 -15.94 9.90
N ALA A 60 11.16 -14.70 10.36
CA ALA A 60 11.85 -14.22 11.55
C ALA A 60 11.40 -14.92 12.84
N ALA A 61 10.15 -15.39 12.91
CA ALA A 61 9.62 -16.10 14.07
C ALA A 61 10.09 -17.56 14.15
N VAL A 62 10.49 -18.18 13.03
CA VAL A 62 10.90 -19.60 12.98
C VAL A 62 12.09 -19.91 13.88
N PRO A 63 13.23 -19.15 13.82
CA PRO A 63 14.37 -19.38 14.70
C PRO A 63 13.98 -19.37 16.17
N GLY A 64 13.08 -18.46 16.55
CA GLY A 64 12.68 -18.30 17.94
C GLY A 64 11.86 -19.47 18.51
N SER A 65 11.39 -20.38 17.66
CA SER A 65 10.70 -21.61 18.06
C SER A 65 11.61 -22.86 18.07
N LEU A 66 12.75 -22.81 17.38
CA LEU A 66 13.66 -23.95 17.21
C LEU A 66 14.91 -23.85 18.08
N VAL A 67 15.38 -22.64 18.36
CA VAL A 67 16.59 -22.37 19.15
C VAL A 67 16.21 -22.14 20.62
N PRO A 68 16.99 -22.66 21.59
CA PRO A 68 16.76 -22.34 23.01
C PRO A 68 16.77 -20.82 23.21
N GLN A 69 15.78 -20.28 23.92
CA GLN A 69 15.70 -18.83 24.19
C GLN A 69 16.13 -18.56 25.62
N GLU A 70 16.97 -17.55 25.84
CA GLU A 70 17.45 -17.19 27.19
C GLU A 70 16.30 -16.82 28.14
N GLY A 71 15.23 -16.20 27.63
CA GLY A 71 14.06 -15.87 28.43
C GLY A 71 13.27 -17.08 28.94
N SER A 72 13.50 -18.28 28.39
CA SER A 72 12.81 -19.51 28.79
C SER A 72 13.70 -20.49 29.56
N ASP A 73 14.96 -20.66 29.14
CA ASP A 73 15.91 -21.55 29.78
C ASP A 73 17.36 -21.07 29.52
N PRO A 74 17.89 -20.18 30.38
CA PRO A 74 19.23 -19.61 30.19
C PRO A 74 20.33 -20.67 30.36
N VAL A 75 20.08 -21.74 31.12
CA VAL A 75 21.05 -22.82 31.32
C VAL A 75 21.26 -23.57 30.01
N LYS A 76 20.18 -23.93 29.29
CA LYS A 76 20.28 -24.58 27.98
C LYS A 76 20.98 -23.73 26.92
N VAL A 77 20.88 -22.41 27.00
CA VAL A 77 21.60 -21.50 26.09
C VAL A 77 23.10 -21.55 26.36
N GLN A 78 23.52 -21.41 27.61
CA GLN A 78 24.94 -21.51 27.99
C GLN A 78 25.53 -22.87 27.59
N ASP A 79 24.81 -23.95 27.88
CA ASP A 79 25.14 -25.31 27.48
C ASP A 79 25.29 -25.48 25.95
N PHE A 80 24.48 -24.75 25.16
CA PHE A 80 24.53 -24.78 23.71
C PHE A 80 25.74 -23.99 23.17
N VAL A 81 26.02 -22.83 23.77
CA VAL A 81 27.17 -21.98 23.44
C VAL A 81 28.48 -22.70 23.78
N ASP A 82 28.55 -23.32 24.95
CA ASP A 82 29.70 -24.11 25.40
C ASP A 82 29.96 -25.33 24.51
N ARG A 83 28.89 -25.96 24.00
CA ARG A 83 29.00 -27.09 23.05
C ARG A 83 29.32 -26.68 21.61
N HIS A 84 29.14 -25.42 21.23
CA HIS A 84 29.36 -24.94 19.87
C HIS A 84 30.18 -23.63 19.85
N GLU A 85 31.52 -23.75 19.98
CA GLU A 85 32.46 -22.61 20.00
C GLU A 85 32.35 -21.65 18.79
N THR A 86 31.92 -22.13 17.61
CA THR A 86 31.85 -21.30 16.40
C THR A 86 30.45 -20.75 16.13
N LEU A 87 29.39 -21.54 16.38
CA LEU A 87 28.00 -21.13 16.13
C LEU A 87 27.43 -20.29 17.27
N GLY A 88 27.79 -20.58 18.53
CA GLY A 88 27.32 -19.83 19.70
C GLY A 88 27.55 -18.32 19.58
N PRO A 89 28.78 -17.84 19.34
CA PRO A 89 29.07 -16.41 19.22
C PRO A 89 28.39 -15.73 18.03
N LEU A 90 28.12 -16.48 16.95
CA LEU A 90 27.43 -15.96 15.77
C LEU A 90 25.94 -15.75 16.06
N TYR A 91 25.31 -16.75 16.69
CA TYR A 91 23.90 -16.68 17.10
C TYR A 91 23.69 -15.57 18.13
N GLU A 92 24.64 -15.36 19.04
CA GLU A 92 24.63 -14.26 20.01
C GLU A 92 24.66 -12.89 19.31
N LYS A 93 25.59 -12.69 18.37
CA LYS A 93 25.72 -11.42 17.62
C LYS A 93 24.49 -11.08 16.77
N ILE A 94 23.84 -12.08 16.19
CA ILE A 94 22.61 -11.91 15.40
C ILE A 94 21.38 -11.80 16.35
N GLY A 95 21.51 -12.17 17.62
CA GLY A 95 20.42 -12.15 18.60
C GLY A 95 19.42 -13.29 18.41
N MET A 96 19.88 -14.49 18.04
CA MET A 96 19.04 -15.67 17.83
C MET A 96 18.59 -16.36 19.13
N PHE A 97 19.30 -16.15 20.25
CA PHE A 97 18.87 -16.60 21.60
C PHE A 97 17.91 -15.61 22.28
N HIS A 98 17.68 -14.46 21.63
CA HIS A 98 16.95 -13.29 22.09
C HIS A 98 16.10 -12.68 20.98
N VAL A 99 15.48 -13.51 20.14
CA VAL A 99 14.84 -13.05 18.89
C VAL A 99 13.83 -11.92 19.14
N TYR A 100 13.03 -12.02 20.21
CA TYR A 100 11.97 -11.06 20.50
C TYR A 100 12.46 -9.70 21.03
N SER A 101 13.62 -9.66 21.70
CA SER A 101 14.25 -8.42 22.18
C SER A 101 15.27 -7.87 21.20
N SER A 102 15.54 -8.58 20.10
CA SER A 102 16.54 -8.18 19.11
C SER A 102 16.10 -6.94 18.31
N THR A 103 17.10 -6.12 17.96
CA THR A 103 16.90 -4.86 17.22
C THR A 103 16.39 -5.10 15.80
N TRP A 104 16.86 -6.16 15.12
CA TRP A 104 16.42 -6.47 13.75
C TRP A 104 14.96 -6.95 13.71
N PHE A 105 14.54 -7.77 14.68
CA PHE A 105 13.14 -8.22 14.78
C PHE A 105 12.22 -7.03 15.06
N SER A 106 12.60 -6.19 16.03
CA SER A 106 11.87 -4.96 16.35
C SER A 106 11.76 -4.02 15.14
N ALA A 107 12.81 -3.88 14.33
CA ALA A 107 12.77 -3.09 13.11
C ALA A 107 11.71 -3.60 12.13
N VAL A 108 11.64 -4.91 11.89
CA VAL A 108 10.62 -5.52 11.02
C VAL A 108 9.21 -5.28 11.57
N TYR A 109 9.02 -5.50 12.87
CA TYR A 109 7.74 -5.28 13.55
C TYR A 109 7.26 -3.83 13.40
N ILE A 110 8.13 -2.86 13.64
CA ILE A 110 7.80 -1.44 13.50
C ILE A 110 7.54 -1.07 12.04
N LEU A 111 8.35 -1.54 11.09
CA LEU A 111 8.11 -1.33 9.65
C LEU A 111 6.74 -1.87 9.23
N LEU A 112 6.37 -3.06 9.72
CA LEU A 112 5.07 -3.67 9.47
C LEU A 112 3.94 -2.82 10.06
N PHE A 113 4.09 -2.34 11.29
CA PHE A 113 3.09 -1.51 11.95
C PHE A 113 2.88 -0.18 11.21
N VAL A 114 3.96 0.47 10.80
CA VAL A 114 3.92 1.70 9.99
C VAL A 114 3.26 1.43 8.64
N SER A 115 3.58 0.32 7.98
CA SER A 115 2.95 -0.07 6.71
C SER A 115 1.44 -0.31 6.86
N LEU A 116 1.03 -0.99 7.94
CA LEU A 116 -0.36 -1.24 8.26
C LEU A 116 -1.14 0.05 8.53
N ILE A 117 -0.60 0.94 9.36
CA ILE A 117 -1.21 2.26 9.60
C ILE A 117 -1.33 3.03 8.28
N GLY A 118 -0.27 2.99 7.47
CA GLY A 118 -0.21 3.66 6.18
C GLY A 118 -1.26 3.18 5.18
N CYS A 119 -1.65 1.90 5.20
CA CYS A 119 -2.70 1.39 4.32
C CYS A 119 -4.12 1.53 4.89
N ILE A 120 -4.29 1.46 6.22
CA ILE A 120 -5.61 1.52 6.85
C ILE A 120 -6.17 2.94 6.91
N VAL A 121 -5.32 3.95 7.14
CA VAL A 121 -5.78 5.35 7.30
C VAL A 121 -6.41 5.90 6.00
N PRO A 122 -5.76 5.82 4.81
CA PRO A 122 -6.34 6.35 3.58
C PRO A 122 -7.61 5.60 3.18
N ARG A 123 -7.62 4.28 3.37
CA ARG A 123 -8.76 3.42 3.04
C ARG A 123 -9.96 3.72 3.93
N THR A 124 -9.75 3.86 5.23
CA THR A 124 -10.81 4.19 6.19
C THR A 124 -11.39 5.58 5.90
N TRP A 125 -10.56 6.55 5.52
CA TRP A 125 -11.03 7.89 5.15
C TRP A 125 -11.99 7.87 3.95
N GLN A 126 -11.69 7.07 2.93
CA GLN A 126 -12.58 6.89 1.78
C GLN A 126 -13.94 6.31 2.19
N PHE A 127 -13.94 5.29 3.04
CA PHE A 127 -15.19 4.71 3.56
C PHE A 127 -16.00 5.70 4.40
N VAL A 128 -15.33 6.48 5.24
CA VAL A 128 -15.97 7.57 6.00
C VAL A 128 -16.59 8.61 5.06
N GLY A 129 -15.92 8.93 3.94
CA GLY A 129 -16.45 9.81 2.90
C GLY A 129 -17.74 9.27 2.28
N VAL A 130 -17.80 7.98 1.95
CA VAL A 130 -19.00 7.32 1.39
C VAL A 130 -20.13 7.26 2.43
N LEU A 131 -19.82 6.92 3.69
CA LEU A 131 -20.82 6.87 4.77
C LEU A 131 -21.41 8.25 5.09
N ARG A 132 -20.62 9.32 4.92
CA ARG A 132 -21.08 10.71 5.07
C ARG A 132 -21.67 11.29 3.78
N ALA A 133 -21.54 10.60 2.65
CA ALA A 133 -22.05 11.10 1.39
C ALA A 133 -23.57 11.13 1.46
N ARG A 134 -24.16 12.27 1.04
CA ARG A 134 -25.60 12.33 0.87
C ARG A 134 -26.00 11.40 -0.28
N PRO A 135 -27.12 10.67 -0.17
CA PRO A 135 -27.60 9.84 -1.27
C PRO A 135 -27.74 10.70 -2.54
N PRO A 136 -27.33 10.18 -3.70
CA PRO A 136 -27.46 10.91 -4.95
C PRO A 136 -28.93 11.26 -5.20
N ALA A 137 -29.18 12.43 -5.78
CA ALA A 137 -30.54 12.87 -6.08
C ALA A 137 -31.25 11.84 -6.98
N ALA A 138 -32.53 11.60 -6.69
CA ALA A 138 -33.33 10.66 -7.48
C ALA A 138 -33.33 11.08 -8.96
N PRO A 139 -33.03 10.15 -9.89
CA PRO A 139 -32.96 10.47 -11.30
C PRO A 139 -34.34 10.86 -11.83
N ARG A 140 -34.38 11.87 -12.72
CA ARG A 140 -35.63 12.41 -13.26
C ARG A 140 -36.44 11.39 -14.06
N ARG A 141 -35.82 10.30 -14.55
CA ARG A 141 -36.36 9.26 -15.46
C ARG A 141 -36.11 7.87 -14.88
N LEU A 142 -37.07 7.39 -14.09
CA LEU A 142 -37.02 6.07 -13.43
C LEU A 142 -37.01 4.91 -14.44
N GLU A 143 -37.61 5.08 -15.61
CA GLU A 143 -37.65 4.07 -16.68
C GLU A 143 -36.26 3.71 -17.25
N ARG A 144 -35.25 4.56 -17.03
CA ARG A 144 -33.85 4.28 -17.44
C ARG A 144 -33.07 3.48 -16.39
N MET A 145 -33.66 3.19 -15.24
CA MET A 145 -32.98 2.41 -14.20
C MET A 145 -33.09 0.90 -14.48
N PRO A 146 -31.99 0.13 -14.33
CA PRO A 146 -32.00 -1.32 -14.50
C PRO A 146 -32.96 -2.05 -13.55
N ALA A 147 -33.22 -1.44 -12.38
CA ALA A 147 -34.11 -1.96 -11.35
C ALA A 147 -35.46 -1.21 -11.30
N HIS A 148 -35.95 -0.69 -12.43
CA HIS A 148 -37.32 -0.18 -12.49
C HIS A 148 -38.28 -1.36 -12.67
N ALA A 149 -39.37 -1.36 -11.90
CA ALA A 149 -40.45 -2.32 -12.05
C ALA A 149 -41.78 -1.55 -12.07
N ARG A 150 -42.66 -1.93 -12.99
CA ARG A 150 -44.02 -1.39 -13.10
C ARG A 150 -44.99 -2.54 -13.09
N TRP A 151 -46.02 -2.43 -12.26
CA TRP A 151 -47.15 -3.35 -12.24
C TRP A 151 -48.40 -2.59 -12.67
N SER A 152 -49.21 -3.20 -13.53
CA SER A 152 -50.54 -2.73 -13.93
C SER A 152 -51.59 -3.70 -13.40
N THR A 153 -52.71 -3.17 -12.92
CA THR A 153 -53.86 -3.96 -12.45
C THR A 153 -55.14 -3.38 -13.07
N ASP A 154 -56.13 -4.25 -13.30
CA ASP A 154 -57.46 -3.87 -13.78
C ASP A 154 -58.46 -3.63 -12.64
N ALA A 155 -58.04 -3.84 -11.39
CA ALA A 155 -58.86 -3.58 -10.21
C ALA A 155 -59.08 -2.07 -10.01
N PRO A 156 -60.29 -1.64 -9.58
CA PRO A 156 -60.58 -0.25 -9.33
C PRO A 156 -59.75 0.29 -8.16
N ALA A 157 -59.41 1.58 -8.18
CA ALA A 157 -58.38 2.19 -7.33
C ALA A 157 -58.65 2.07 -5.82
N ASP A 158 -59.91 1.91 -5.44
CA ASP A 158 -60.37 1.67 -4.07
C ASP A 158 -60.04 0.26 -3.55
N GLU A 159 -59.68 -0.68 -4.42
CA GLU A 159 -59.35 -2.07 -4.07
C GLU A 159 -57.83 -2.34 -4.00
N VAL A 160 -56.99 -1.39 -4.47
CA VAL A 160 -55.54 -1.58 -4.67
C VAL A 160 -54.62 -0.58 -3.96
N LEU A 161 -55.16 0.47 -3.35
CA LEU A 161 -54.44 1.46 -2.54
C LEU A 161 -54.71 1.25 -1.04
#